data_AF-A0A3D5R804-F1
#
_entry.id   AF-A0A3D5R804-F1
#
_cell.length_a   1.000
_cell.length_b   1.000
_cell.length_c   1.000
_cell.angle_alpha   90.00
_cell.angle_beta   90.00
_cell.angle_gamma   90.00
#
_symmetry.space_group_name_H-M   'P 1'
#
loop_
_entity.id
_entity.type
_entity.pdbx_description
1 polymer ?
#
loop_
_entity_poly.entity_id
_entity_poly.type
_entity_poly.pdbx_seq_one_letter_code
_entity_poly.pdbx_strand_id
1 'polypeptide(L)' 'ELVKKQKFYGYVITVCDKSREEECPVFMGTPKRLHWNLKNPEDFTGTEEEILEKVKNLKDQIKELVIEFIKSHEN' A
#
# COMPACT_ATOMS: atom_id res chain seq x y z
N GLU A 1 13.45 1.19 9.62
CA GLU A 1 13.48 0.61 10.99
C GLU A 1 12.35 -0.40 11.30
N LEU A 2 11.92 -1.24 10.34
CA LEU A 2 10.95 -2.33 10.59
C LEU A 2 11.63 -3.68 10.90
N VAL A 3 12.92 -3.80 10.58
CA VAL A 3 13.75 -5.01 10.75
C VAL A 3 14.05 -5.32 12.23
N LYS A 4 13.99 -4.33 13.13
CA LYS A 4 14.39 -4.49 14.55
C LYS A 4 13.28 -4.98 15.48
N LYS A 5 12.04 -5.11 15.02
CA LYS A 5 10.94 -5.65 15.82
C LYS A 5 10.52 -6.97 15.21
N GLN A 6 10.86 -8.07 15.89
CA GLN A 6 10.45 -9.44 15.59
C GLN A 6 8.93 -9.59 15.73
N LYS A 7 8.19 -8.97 14.80
CA LYS A 7 6.72 -9.00 14.72
C LYS A 7 6.33 -9.85 13.54
N PHE A 8 5.50 -10.85 13.82
CA PHE A 8 4.84 -11.67 12.80
C PHE A 8 3.63 -10.90 12.28
N TYR A 9 3.54 -10.78 10.96
CA TYR A 9 2.39 -10.20 10.28
C TYR A 9 1.60 -11.32 9.61
N GLY A 10 0.28 -11.36 9.81
CA GLY A 10 -0.58 -12.31 9.11
C GLY A 10 -0.81 -11.92 7.64
N TYR A 11 -0.88 -10.61 7.38
CA TYR A 11 -1.08 -10.03 6.06
C TYR A 11 -0.04 -8.93 5.81
N VAL A 12 0.52 -8.91 4.61
CA VAL A 12 1.40 -7.84 4.12
C VAL A 12 0.80 -7.35 2.81
N ILE A 13 0.43 -6.06 2.78
CA ILE A 13 -0.16 -5.43 1.60
C ILE A 13 0.87 -4.46 1.03
N THR A 14 1.38 -4.75 -0.16
CA THR A 14 2.26 -3.83 -0.90
C THR A 14 1.41 -2.89 -1.73
N VAL A 15 1.75 -1.59 -1.70
CA VAL A 15 0.98 -0.52 -2.36
C VAL A 15 1.74 0.17 -3.48
N CYS A 16 3.02 -0.17 -3.66
CA CYS A 16 3.87 0.37 -4.71
C CYS A 16 3.69 -0.44 -6.00
N ASP A 17 4.18 0.08 -7.12
CA ASP A 17 4.27 -0.70 -8.36
C ASP A 17 5.10 -1.99 -8.14
N LYS A 18 4.71 -3.08 -8.82
CA LYS A 18 5.37 -4.40 -8.74
C LYS A 18 6.87 -4.33 -9.01
N SER A 19 7.31 -3.35 -9.80
CA SER A 19 8.71 -3.10 -10.11
C SER A 19 9.56 -2.74 -8.87
N ARG A 20 8.92 -2.34 -7.76
CA ARG A 20 9.57 -1.97 -6.49
C ARG A 20 9.37 -3.01 -5.39
N GLU A 21 8.80 -4.17 -5.73
CA GLU A 21 8.62 -5.28 -4.77
C GLU A 21 9.98 -5.80 -4.27
N GLU A 22 11.04 -5.68 -5.08
CA GLU A 22 12.41 -6.06 -4.73
C GLU A 22 13.03 -5.14 -3.66
N GLU A 23 12.53 -3.92 -3.50
CA GLU A 23 12.95 -2.97 -2.46
C GLU A 23 12.25 -3.24 -1.11
N CYS A 24 11.21 -4.09 -1.10
CA CYS A 24 10.44 -4.36 0.10
C CYS A 24 11.25 -5.18 1.12
N PRO A 25 11.19 -4.83 2.41
CA PRO A 25 11.91 -5.58 3.44
C PRO A 25 11.39 -7.01 3.55
N VAL A 26 12.28 -7.93 3.94
CA VAL A 26 11.90 -9.31 4.22
C VAL A 26 11.08 -9.36 5.52
N PHE A 27 9.84 -9.83 5.42
CA PHE A 27 8.98 -10.09 6.57
C PHE A 27 9.15 -11.54 7.02
N MET A 28 9.47 -11.74 8.30
CA MET A 28 9.65 -13.08 8.88
C MET A 28 8.30 -13.82 8.96
N GLY A 29 8.31 -15.11 8.60
CA GLY A 29 7.12 -15.96 8.53
C GLY A 29 6.57 -16.14 7.12
N THR A 30 5.33 -16.61 7.00
CA THR A 30 4.62 -16.81 5.72
C THR A 30 3.39 -15.89 5.66
N PRO A 31 3.57 -14.56 5.66
CA PRO A 31 2.44 -13.64 5.57
C PRO A 31 1.70 -13.85 4.26
N LYS A 32 0.36 -13.73 4.30
CA LYS A 32 -0.42 -13.60 3.06
C LYS A 32 -0.08 -12.25 2.43
N ARG A 33 0.51 -12.30 1.22
CA ARG A 33 0.89 -11.10 0.48
C ARG A 33 -0.23 -10.68 -0.46
N LEU A 34 -0.61 -9.41 -0.37
CA LEU A 34 -1.53 -8.75 -1.28
C LEU A 34 -0.80 -7.59 -1.94
N HIS A 35 -1.20 -7.27 -3.16
CA HIS A 35 -0.61 -6.17 -3.92
C HIS A 35 -1.72 -5.26 -4.44
N TRP A 36 -1.68 -4.00 -4.03
CA TRP A 36 -2.54 -2.95 -4.54
C TRP A 36 -1.69 -2.07 -5.45
N ASN A 37 -2.01 -2.07 -6.74
CA ASN A 37 -1.32 -1.23 -7.71
C ASN A 37 -1.83 0.21 -7.56
N LEU A 38 -1.15 0.99 -6.73
CA LEU A 38 -1.46 2.39 -6.49
C LEU A 38 -0.34 3.26 -7.04
N LYS A 39 -0.72 4.39 -7.64
CA LYS A 39 0.25 5.37 -8.12
C LYS A 39 0.92 6.06 -6.93
N ASN A 40 2.24 6.26 -7.03
CA ASN A 40 2.94 7.03 -6.02
C ASN A 40 2.58 8.51 -6.14
N PRO A 41 2.33 9.21 -5.02
CA PRO A 41 2.07 10.64 -5.04
C PRO A 41 3.27 11.46 -5.55
N GLU A 42 4.48 10.90 -5.47
CA GLU A 42 5.71 11.50 -6.00
C GLU A 42 5.76 11.53 -7.54
N ASP A 43 5.04 10.63 -8.21
CA ASP A 43 4.96 10.58 -9.69
C ASP A 43 3.88 11.55 -10.24
N PHE A 44 3.15 12.24 -9.36
CA PHE A 44 2.13 13.20 -9.80
C PHE A 44 2.78 14.46 -10.33
N THR A 45 2.58 14.71 -11.63
CA THR A 45 3.00 15.92 -12.32
C THR A 45 1.81 16.85 -12.56
N GLY A 46 2.09 18.16 -12.64
CA GLY A 46 1.08 19.20 -12.87
C GLY A 46 1.27 20.40 -11.95
N THR A 47 0.25 21.23 -11.85
CA THR A 47 0.18 22.33 -10.88
C THR A 47 -0.05 21.80 -9.45
N GLU A 48 0.22 22.62 -8.44
CA GLU A 48 0.01 22.25 -7.03
C GLU A 48 -1.45 21.82 -6.77
N GLU A 49 -2.42 22.51 -7.39
CA GLU A 49 -3.84 22.19 -7.30
C GLU A 49 -4.18 20.82 -7.92
N GLU A 50 -3.64 20.52 -9.11
CA GLU A 50 -3.82 19.22 -9.77
C GLU A 50 -3.17 18.07 -8.98
N ILE A 51 -1.98 18.31 -8.40
CA ILE A 51 -1.31 17.32 -7.54
C ILE A 51 -2.16 17.07 -6.30
N LEU A 52 -2.65 18.13 -5.64
CA LEU A 52 -3.48 18.01 -4.45
C LEU A 52 -4.78 17.24 -4.73
N GLU A 53 -5.41 17.47 -5.88
CA GLU A 53 -6.60 16.73 -6.31
C GLU A 53 -6.29 15.24 -6.57
N LYS A 54 -5.19 14.94 -7.27
CA LYS A 54 -4.73 13.56 -7.49
C LYS A 54 -4.44 12.84 -6.17
N VAL A 55 -3.82 13.51 -5.20
CA VAL A 55 -3.56 12.96 -3.86
C VAL A 55 -4.87 12.69 -3.10
N LYS A 56 -5.85 13.60 -3.16
CA LYS A 56 -7.17 13.38 -2.55
C LYS A 56 -7.86 12.15 -3.13
N ASN A 57 -7.89 12.04 -4.46
CA ASN A 57 -8.45 10.89 -5.16
C ASN A 57 -7.72 9.60 -4.81
N LEU A 58 -6.38 9.63 -4.68
CA LEU A 58 -5.59 8.47 -4.24
C LEU A 58 -5.94 8.03 -2.81
N LYS A 59 -6.08 9.00 -1.89
CA LYS A 59 -6.46 8.74 -0.50
C LYS A 59 -7.85 8.07 -0.42
N ASP A 60 -8.80 8.55 -1.22
CA ASP A 60 -10.15 7.99 -1.23
C ASP A 60 -10.16 6.57 -1.85
N GLN A 61 -9.36 6.31 -2.90
CA GLN A 61 -9.15 4.96 -3.43
C GLN A 61 -8.55 4.00 -2.38
N ILE A 62 -7.53 4.43 -1.64
CA ILE A 62 -6.93 3.62 -0.55
C ILE A 62 -7.99 3.27 0.49
N LYS A 63 -8.85 4.24 0.84
CA LYS A 63 -9.93 4.02 1.80
C LYS A 63 -10.90 2.94 1.33
N GLU A 64 -11.31 2.98 0.07
CA GLU A 64 -12.21 1.95 -0.50
C GLU A 64 -11.55 0.57 -0.47
N LEU A 65 -10.31 0.45 -0.92
CA LEU A 65 -9.55 -0.81 -0.90
C LEU A 65 -9.43 -1.39 0.51
N VAL A 66 -9.16 -0.56 1.51
CA VAL A 66 -9.09 -0.99 2.91
C VAL A 66 -10.44 -1.48 3.40
N ILE A 67 -11.53 -0.77 3.08
CA ILE A 67 -12.89 -1.19 3.47
C ILE A 67 -13.25 -2.53 2.81
N GLU A 68 -12.95 -2.70 1.52
CA GLU A 68 -13.18 -3.97 0.81
C GLU A 68 -12.34 -5.10 1.39
N PHE A 69 -11.07 -4.83 1.74
CA PHE A 69 -10.20 -5.82 2.37
C PHE A 69 -10.75 -6.28 3.72
N ILE A 70 -11.20 -5.36 4.57
CA ILE A 70 -11.82 -5.68 5.86
C ILE A 70 -13.06 -6.53 5.63
N LYS A 71 -13.98 -6.12 4.74
CA LYS A 71 -15.20 -6.89 4.44
C LYS A 71 -14.90 -8.30 3.92
N SER A 72 -13.91 -8.46 3.05
CA SER A 72 -13.52 -9.76 2.50
C SER A 72 -12.80 -10.66 3.52
N HIS A 73 -12.30 -10.11 4.63
CA HIS A 73 -11.51 -10.83 5.63
C HIS A 73 -12.13 -10.76 7.05
N GLU A 74 -13.36 -10.25 7.17
CA GLU A 74 -14.24 -10.49 8.33
C GLU A 74 -14.72 -11.96 8.29
N ASN A 75 -13.90 -12.85 8.85
CA ASN A 75 -14.30 -14.14 9.43
C ASN A 75 -13.42 -14.45 10.64
#